data_AF-A0A2E5B9F0-F1
#
_entry.id   AF-A0A2E5B9F0-F1
#
_cell.length_a   1.000
_cell.length_b   1.000
_cell.length_c   1.000
_cell.angle_alpha   90.00
_cell.angle_beta   90.00
_cell.angle_gamma   90.00
#
_symmetry.space_group_name_H-M   'P 1'
#
loop_
_entity.id
_entity.type
_entity.pdbx_description
1 polymer ?
#
loop_
_entity_poly.entity_id
_entity_poly.type
_entity_poly.pdbx_seq_one_letter_code
_entity_poly.pdbx_strand_id
1 'polypeptide(L)'
;MAFTKTFTYKVPDDYLAQTDALGLTASWTYDGPRWLFVFVDKESGKLLPSQSCIAFNRAPSAEDTEHANIRAGADEIAVLIDMNSPTDEEAIIASIYFGKDTGKAAGYPQKEYKIAGDDTVHYERPDPISPDHAYAADEIEYDQAAGAWKSPLPWFKPWITMDQHKGARDTLMADAQAVLDAEATENGGSGNLTDQQRAALTSFIAELNQLYTKFPAADGWGPHMIPFPDDPRTPWIDGYDYRVSDYDELIDAATGLTKSVDTPDPTNIEQAQPQILRG
;
A
#
# COMPACT_ATOMS: atom_id res chain seq x y z
N MET A 1 -20.46 -21.01 13.26
CA MET A 1 -21.02 -20.48 12.01
C MET A 1 -20.71 -18.99 12.00
N ALA A 2 -20.20 -18.47 10.90
CA ALA A 2 -20.05 -17.02 10.73
C ALA A 2 -21.43 -16.38 10.63
N PHE A 3 -21.59 -15.23 11.25
CA PHE A 3 -22.79 -14.41 11.20
C PHE A 3 -22.64 -13.40 10.05
N THR A 4 -23.69 -13.24 9.25
CA THR A 4 -23.68 -12.31 8.11
C THR A 4 -24.77 -11.26 8.26
N LYS A 5 -24.44 -10.02 7.91
CA LYS A 5 -25.38 -8.89 7.95
C LYS A 5 -25.03 -7.88 6.87
N THR A 6 -25.98 -7.62 5.99
CA THR A 6 -25.88 -6.52 5.02
C THR A 6 -26.42 -5.24 5.65
N PHE A 7 -25.69 -4.15 5.49
CA PHE A 7 -26.08 -2.81 5.90
C PHE A 7 -25.67 -1.79 4.84
N THR A 8 -26.20 -0.58 4.98
CA THR A 8 -25.85 0.57 4.14
C THR A 8 -25.12 1.57 5.01
N TYR A 9 -24.07 2.19 4.46
CA TYR A 9 -23.27 3.19 5.15
C TYR A 9 -23.01 4.36 4.20
N LYS A 10 -22.73 5.52 4.79
CA LYS A 10 -22.33 6.71 4.03
C LYS A 10 -20.90 6.52 3.51
N VAL A 11 -20.65 7.05 2.32
CA VAL A 11 -19.28 7.15 1.78
C VAL A 11 -18.98 8.62 1.51
N PRO A 12 -17.71 9.04 1.63
CA PRO A 12 -17.34 10.42 1.32
C PRO A 12 -17.61 10.75 -0.16
N ASP A 13 -17.73 12.05 -0.47
CA ASP A 13 -18.03 12.56 -1.83
C ASP A 13 -17.02 12.06 -2.88
N ASP A 14 -15.78 11.83 -2.46
CA ASP A 14 -14.75 11.08 -3.19
C ASP A 14 -13.77 10.42 -2.20
N TYR A 15 -12.78 9.65 -2.68
CA TYR A 15 -11.77 9.05 -1.81
C TYR A 15 -11.09 10.08 -0.93
N LEU A 16 -11.01 9.81 0.37
CA LEU A 16 -10.32 10.67 1.34
C LEU A 16 -10.92 12.10 1.42
N ALA A 17 -12.05 12.37 0.75
CA ALA A 17 -12.77 13.62 0.91
C ALA A 17 -13.34 13.69 2.33
N GLN A 18 -13.40 14.90 2.88
CA GLN A 18 -13.86 15.13 4.25
C GLN A 18 -15.32 15.63 4.28
N THR A 19 -16.07 15.37 3.21
CA THR A 19 -17.45 15.86 3.00
C THR A 19 -18.34 14.72 2.49
N ASP A 20 -19.64 14.80 2.81
CA ASP A 20 -20.70 13.89 2.35
C ASP A 20 -21.87 14.65 1.71
N ALA A 21 -21.60 15.80 1.09
CA ALA A 21 -22.62 16.70 0.55
C ALA A 21 -23.44 16.07 -0.59
N LEU A 22 -22.87 15.09 -1.29
CA LEU A 22 -23.52 14.33 -2.35
C LEU A 22 -24.43 13.22 -1.80
N GLY A 23 -24.39 12.94 -0.48
CA GLY A 23 -25.23 11.93 0.16
C GLY A 23 -24.97 10.51 -0.36
N LEU A 24 -23.74 10.23 -0.80
CA LEU A 24 -23.37 8.92 -1.34
C LEU A 24 -23.44 7.85 -0.26
N THR A 25 -23.89 6.66 -0.66
CA THR A 25 -23.96 5.49 0.22
C THR A 25 -23.49 4.25 -0.52
N ALA A 26 -23.02 3.27 0.24
CA ALA A 26 -22.64 1.96 -0.25
C ALA A 26 -23.29 0.86 0.58
N SER A 27 -23.39 -0.35 0.01
CA SER A 27 -23.84 -1.53 0.73
C SER A 27 -22.64 -2.40 1.07
N TRP A 28 -22.53 -2.81 2.34
CA TRP A 28 -21.53 -3.75 2.80
C TRP A 28 -22.20 -4.96 3.43
N THR A 29 -21.60 -6.13 3.25
CA THR A 29 -22.02 -7.34 3.96
C THR A 29 -20.93 -7.72 4.94
N TYR A 30 -21.20 -7.53 6.23
CA TYR A 30 -20.40 -8.09 7.30
C TYR A 30 -20.41 -9.61 7.22
N ASP A 31 -19.24 -10.23 7.40
CA ASP A 31 -19.07 -11.68 7.51
C ASP A 31 -18.06 -11.97 8.62
N GLY A 32 -18.55 -12.37 9.79
CA GLY A 32 -17.70 -12.53 10.96
C GLY A 32 -18.47 -12.99 12.20
N PRO A 33 -17.87 -12.88 13.40
CA PRO A 33 -18.53 -13.22 14.64
C PRO A 33 -19.73 -12.33 14.95
N ARG A 34 -20.78 -12.88 15.57
CA ARG A 34 -21.95 -12.08 15.92
C ARG A 34 -21.64 -11.05 17.01
N TRP A 35 -20.83 -11.43 18.00
CA TRP A 35 -20.55 -10.59 19.16
C TRP A 35 -19.08 -10.20 19.20
N LEU A 36 -18.82 -8.93 19.48
CA LEU A 36 -17.47 -8.37 19.56
C LEU A 36 -17.34 -7.52 20.81
N PHE A 37 -16.34 -7.77 21.64
CA PHE A 37 -15.84 -6.76 22.57
C PHE A 37 -14.71 -6.00 21.88
N VAL A 38 -14.93 -4.72 21.65
CA VAL A 38 -13.91 -3.77 21.19
C VAL A 38 -13.41 -2.94 22.36
N PHE A 39 -12.21 -2.38 22.22
CA PHE A 39 -11.55 -1.65 23.30
C PHE A 39 -11.44 -0.17 22.97
N VAL A 40 -11.74 0.66 23.95
CA VAL A 40 -11.70 2.12 23.86
C VAL A 40 -10.86 2.66 24.99
N ASP A 41 -10.01 3.62 24.68
CA ASP A 41 -9.21 4.35 25.66
C ASP A 41 -10.15 5.10 26.63
N LYS A 42 -9.91 4.95 27.93
CA LYS A 42 -10.81 5.46 28.96
C LYS A 42 -10.72 6.98 29.13
N GLU A 43 -9.59 7.59 28.84
CA GLU A 43 -9.40 9.04 29.02
C GLU A 43 -9.97 9.82 27.81
N SER A 44 -9.60 9.40 26.61
CA SER A 44 -9.98 10.06 25.35
C SER A 44 -11.31 9.55 24.77
N GLY A 45 -11.72 8.32 25.11
CA GLY A 45 -12.85 7.65 24.48
C GLY A 45 -12.55 7.09 23.08
N LYS A 46 -11.31 7.18 22.59
CA LYS A 46 -10.95 6.73 21.24
C LYS A 46 -10.95 5.21 21.15
N LEU A 47 -11.46 4.68 20.04
CA LEU A 47 -11.33 3.28 19.68
C LEU A 47 -9.84 2.92 19.60
N LEU A 48 -9.49 1.71 20.05
CA LEU A 48 -8.14 1.17 19.98
C LEU A 48 -8.07 -0.01 19.00
N PRO A 49 -8.01 0.23 17.68
CA PRO A 49 -7.93 -0.85 16.69
C PRO A 49 -6.75 -1.80 16.91
N SER A 50 -5.62 -1.27 17.38
CA SER A 50 -4.39 -2.04 17.67
C SER A 50 -4.56 -3.07 18.78
N GLN A 51 -5.55 -2.90 19.67
CA GLN A 51 -5.88 -3.88 20.70
C GLN A 51 -6.68 -5.07 20.16
N SER A 52 -6.99 -5.12 18.87
CA SER A 52 -7.88 -6.14 18.30
C SER A 52 -9.24 -6.17 19.02
N CYS A 53 -9.95 -7.30 18.98
CA CYS A 53 -11.22 -7.50 19.69
C CYS A 53 -11.24 -8.87 20.39
N ILE A 54 -12.27 -9.13 21.21
CA ILE A 54 -12.65 -10.49 21.63
C ILE A 54 -13.96 -10.82 20.94
N ALA A 55 -14.00 -11.92 20.18
CA ALA A 55 -15.14 -12.22 19.33
C ALA A 55 -15.79 -13.57 19.63
N PHE A 56 -17.13 -13.63 19.54
CA PHE A 56 -17.90 -14.83 19.86
C PHE A 56 -18.99 -15.12 18.82
N ASN A 57 -19.20 -16.41 18.56
CA ASN A 57 -20.33 -16.93 17.75
C ASN A 57 -21.52 -17.39 18.61
N ARG A 58 -21.43 -17.22 19.92
CA ARG A 58 -22.50 -17.43 20.89
C ARG A 58 -22.70 -16.13 21.68
N ALA A 59 -23.86 -15.97 22.31
CA ALA A 59 -24.03 -14.87 23.27
C ALA A 59 -22.94 -14.94 24.36
N PRO A 60 -22.27 -13.83 24.68
CA PRO A 60 -21.34 -13.75 25.80
C PRO A 60 -22.06 -14.04 27.12
N SER A 61 -21.38 -14.77 27.99
CA SER A 61 -21.80 -14.98 29.38
C SER A 61 -21.30 -13.83 30.26
N ALA A 62 -21.71 -13.84 31.53
CA ALA A 62 -21.15 -12.91 32.53
C ALA A 62 -19.63 -13.07 32.68
N GLU A 63 -19.12 -14.32 32.66
CA GLU A 63 -17.68 -14.61 32.75
C GLU A 63 -16.91 -14.07 31.54
N ASP A 64 -17.49 -14.15 30.33
CA ASP A 64 -16.86 -13.57 29.13
C ASP A 64 -16.76 -12.04 29.22
N THR A 65 -17.81 -11.41 29.79
CA THR A 65 -17.84 -9.96 30.00
C THR A 65 -16.81 -9.54 31.06
N GLU A 66 -16.71 -10.29 32.15
CA GLU A 66 -15.68 -10.09 33.17
C GLU A 66 -14.27 -10.24 32.57
N HIS A 67 -14.05 -11.27 31.75
CA HIS A 67 -12.78 -11.48 31.07
C HIS A 67 -12.43 -10.33 30.11
N ALA A 68 -13.41 -9.81 29.36
CA ALA A 68 -13.21 -8.64 28.51
C ALA A 68 -12.80 -7.40 29.32
N ASN A 69 -13.44 -7.16 30.47
CA ASN A 69 -13.08 -6.06 31.36
C ASN A 69 -11.71 -6.25 32.01
N ILE A 70 -11.33 -7.48 32.38
CA ILE A 70 -9.99 -7.79 32.89
C ILE A 70 -8.92 -7.49 31.83
N ARG A 71 -9.19 -7.86 30.56
CA ARG A 71 -8.29 -7.57 29.45
C ARG A 71 -8.12 -6.07 29.21
N ALA A 72 -9.21 -5.31 29.25
CA ALA A 72 -9.19 -3.85 29.11
C ALA A 72 -8.33 -3.18 30.21
N GLY A 73 -8.30 -3.78 31.41
CA GLY A 73 -7.48 -3.28 32.51
C GLY A 73 -8.02 -1.96 33.08
N ALA A 74 -7.12 -1.10 33.55
CA ALA A 74 -7.49 0.13 34.25
C ALA A 74 -7.76 1.32 33.31
N ASP A 75 -7.13 1.31 32.14
CA ASP A 75 -6.98 2.44 31.23
C ASP A 75 -7.85 2.32 29.97
N GLU A 76 -8.53 1.18 29.78
CA GLU A 76 -9.43 0.95 28.66
C GLU A 76 -10.82 0.51 29.15
N ILE A 77 -11.78 0.52 28.23
CA ILE A 77 -13.14 0.03 28.44
C ILE A 77 -13.44 -1.01 27.37
N ALA A 78 -14.07 -2.11 27.76
CA ALA A 78 -14.60 -3.10 26.83
C ALA A 78 -16.05 -2.73 26.44
N VAL A 79 -16.29 -2.49 25.15
CA VAL A 79 -17.61 -2.19 24.59
C VAL A 79 -18.10 -3.39 23.79
N LEU A 80 -19.28 -3.91 24.15
CA LEU A 80 -19.89 -5.05 23.48
C LEU A 80 -20.75 -4.60 22.30
N ILE A 81 -20.52 -5.20 21.14
CA ILE A 81 -21.32 -5.04 19.92
C ILE A 81 -22.07 -6.37 19.64
N ASP A 82 -23.38 -6.30 19.37
CA ASP A 82 -24.19 -7.40 18.82
C ASP A 82 -24.56 -7.14 17.36
N MET A 83 -23.90 -7.82 16.43
CA MET A 83 -24.15 -7.68 15.00
C MET A 83 -25.53 -8.16 14.54
N ASN A 84 -26.33 -8.79 15.40
CA ASN A 84 -27.73 -9.06 15.10
C ASN A 84 -28.61 -7.81 15.10
N SER A 85 -28.27 -6.80 15.89
CA SER A 85 -29.00 -5.53 15.97
C SER A 85 -28.06 -4.36 16.25
N PRO A 86 -27.05 -4.13 15.38
CA PRO A 86 -26.06 -3.10 15.59
C PRO A 86 -26.64 -1.72 15.28
N THR A 87 -26.06 -0.67 15.84
CA THR A 87 -26.19 0.67 15.25
C THR A 87 -25.45 0.75 13.91
N ASP A 88 -25.67 1.83 13.15
CA ASP A 88 -24.93 2.05 11.90
C ASP A 88 -23.42 2.12 12.17
N GLU A 89 -23.02 2.83 13.23
CA GLU A 89 -21.61 2.93 13.66
C GLU A 89 -21.02 1.58 14.05
N GLU A 90 -21.75 0.77 14.83
CA GLU A 90 -21.29 -0.55 15.25
C GLU A 90 -21.09 -1.51 14.07
N ALA A 91 -21.97 -1.44 13.06
CA ALA A 91 -21.86 -2.25 11.85
C ALA A 91 -20.59 -1.88 11.05
N ILE A 92 -20.27 -0.59 10.98
CA ILE A 92 -19.04 -0.06 10.38
C ILE A 92 -17.82 -0.56 11.18
N ILE A 93 -17.79 -0.33 12.50
CA ILE A 93 -16.67 -0.70 13.38
C ILE A 93 -16.39 -2.20 13.32
N ALA A 94 -17.41 -3.05 13.38
CA ALA A 94 -17.24 -4.49 13.27
C ALA A 94 -16.65 -4.89 11.91
N SER A 95 -17.07 -4.23 10.83
CA SER A 95 -16.56 -4.46 9.47
C SER A 95 -15.12 -3.99 9.27
N ILE A 96 -14.63 -3.06 10.09
CA ILE A 96 -13.21 -2.68 10.12
C ILE A 96 -12.38 -3.79 10.76
N TYR A 97 -12.83 -4.37 11.88
CA TYR A 97 -12.12 -5.48 12.54
C TYR A 97 -12.15 -6.79 11.73
N PHE A 98 -13.24 -7.04 11.03
CA PHE A 98 -13.42 -8.21 10.17
C PHE A 98 -13.62 -7.76 8.72
N GLY A 99 -12.59 -7.09 8.19
CA GLY A 99 -12.52 -6.66 6.81
C GLY A 99 -12.56 -7.83 5.82
N LYS A 100 -12.88 -7.49 4.57
CA LYS A 100 -12.81 -8.42 3.44
C LYS A 100 -11.63 -8.04 2.57
N ASP A 101 -11.08 -9.02 1.85
CA ASP A 101 -10.12 -8.72 0.79
C ASP A 101 -10.85 -7.94 -0.32
N THR A 102 -10.53 -6.66 -0.42
CA THR A 102 -11.05 -5.74 -1.43
C THR A 102 -10.09 -5.55 -2.60
N GLY A 103 -9.04 -6.37 -2.69
CA GLY A 103 -8.11 -6.36 -3.81
C GLY A 103 -8.74 -6.87 -5.10
N LYS A 104 -8.23 -6.37 -6.22
CA LYS A 104 -8.61 -6.82 -7.57
C LYS A 104 -8.44 -8.33 -7.77
N ALA A 105 -7.38 -8.90 -7.20
CA ALA A 105 -7.10 -10.33 -7.27
C ALA A 105 -8.17 -11.20 -6.58
N ALA A 106 -8.85 -10.65 -5.57
CA ALA A 106 -9.99 -11.29 -4.91
C ALA A 106 -11.31 -11.12 -5.69
N GLY A 107 -11.29 -10.39 -6.82
CA GLY A 107 -12.46 -10.13 -7.66
C GLY A 107 -13.35 -8.99 -7.15
N TYR A 108 -12.88 -8.19 -6.19
CA TYR A 108 -13.61 -7.02 -5.72
C TYR A 108 -13.56 -5.91 -6.78
N PRO A 109 -14.69 -5.23 -7.09
CA PRO A 109 -14.70 -4.20 -8.14
C PRO A 109 -13.78 -3.03 -7.80
N GLN A 110 -13.13 -2.48 -8.83
CA GLN A 110 -12.17 -1.39 -8.69
C GLN A 110 -12.61 -0.19 -9.53
N LYS A 111 -12.33 1.00 -9.02
CA LYS A 111 -12.31 2.24 -9.81
C LYS A 111 -10.88 2.46 -10.32
N GLU A 112 -10.71 2.38 -11.63
CA GLU A 112 -9.43 2.63 -12.30
C GLU A 112 -9.29 4.10 -12.70
N TYR A 113 -8.08 4.64 -12.56
CA TYR A 113 -7.70 5.99 -12.96
C TYR A 113 -6.66 5.92 -14.07
N LYS A 114 -7.00 6.53 -15.20
CA LYS A 114 -6.22 6.52 -16.44
C LYS A 114 -6.05 7.95 -16.95
N ILE A 115 -4.95 8.23 -17.62
CA ILE A 115 -4.76 9.50 -18.31
C ILE A 115 -5.60 9.47 -19.59
N ALA A 116 -6.22 10.59 -19.96
CA ALA A 116 -7.02 10.66 -21.19
C ALA A 116 -6.18 10.29 -22.43
N GLY A 117 -6.62 9.28 -23.17
CA GLY A 117 -5.89 8.76 -24.35
C GLY A 117 -4.80 7.74 -24.04
N ASP A 118 -4.63 7.34 -22.77
CA ASP A 118 -3.73 6.28 -22.31
C ASP A 118 -4.57 5.18 -21.62
N ASP A 119 -4.41 3.93 -22.05
CA ASP A 119 -5.11 2.79 -21.45
C ASP A 119 -4.45 2.25 -20.18
N THR A 120 -3.26 2.77 -19.84
CA THR A 120 -2.50 2.41 -18.64
C THR A 120 -3.24 2.85 -17.38
N VAL A 121 -3.47 1.91 -16.47
CA VAL A 121 -3.98 2.19 -15.13
C VAL A 121 -2.82 2.71 -14.28
N HIS A 122 -2.88 3.97 -13.86
CA HIS A 122 -1.86 4.58 -12.98
C HIS A 122 -2.25 4.50 -11.51
N TYR A 123 -3.54 4.39 -11.22
CA TYR A 123 -4.04 4.19 -9.87
C TYR A 123 -5.36 3.41 -9.91
N GLU A 124 -5.58 2.53 -8.95
CA GLU A 124 -6.84 1.83 -8.76
C GLU A 124 -7.15 1.68 -7.27
N ARG A 125 -8.44 1.59 -6.95
CA ARG A 125 -8.91 1.39 -5.57
C ARG A 125 -10.26 0.68 -5.54
N PRO A 126 -10.63 0.07 -4.41
CA PRO A 126 -11.94 -0.55 -4.23
C PRO A 126 -13.10 0.41 -4.48
N ASP A 127 -14.12 -0.06 -5.22
CA ASP A 127 -15.36 0.68 -5.47
C ASP A 127 -16.57 -0.28 -5.37
N PRO A 128 -17.47 -0.14 -4.37
CA PRO A 128 -17.53 0.93 -3.38
C PRO A 128 -16.37 0.90 -2.36
N ILE A 129 -16.03 2.08 -1.83
CA ILE A 129 -15.00 2.29 -0.80
C ILE A 129 -15.38 1.47 0.44
N SER A 130 -14.55 0.51 0.85
CA SER A 130 -14.84 -0.32 2.01
C SER A 130 -14.82 0.47 3.34
N PRO A 131 -15.52 0.00 4.39
CA PRO A 131 -15.60 0.72 5.66
C PRO A 131 -14.25 1.14 6.27
N ASP A 132 -13.22 0.28 6.18
CA ASP A 132 -11.86 0.54 6.67
C ASP A 132 -11.08 1.59 5.87
N HIS A 133 -11.51 1.85 4.63
CA HIS A 133 -10.95 2.90 3.77
C HIS A 133 -11.84 4.16 3.74
N ALA A 134 -13.06 4.08 4.25
CA ALA A 134 -13.98 5.21 4.38
C ALA A 134 -13.80 5.95 5.71
N TYR A 135 -13.61 5.24 6.82
CA TYR A 135 -13.59 5.82 8.17
C TYR A 135 -12.24 5.67 8.87
N ALA A 136 -11.81 6.71 9.59
CA ALA A 136 -10.57 6.71 10.37
C ALA A 136 -10.79 5.99 11.71
N ALA A 137 -10.49 4.68 11.75
CA ALA A 137 -10.77 3.82 12.91
C ALA A 137 -10.13 4.32 14.22
N ASP A 138 -8.94 4.89 14.15
CA ASP A 138 -8.18 5.45 15.29
C ASP A 138 -8.71 6.80 15.80
N GLU A 139 -9.65 7.41 15.08
CA GLU A 139 -10.30 8.67 15.44
C GLU A 139 -11.76 8.45 15.89
N ILE A 140 -12.29 7.24 15.77
CA ILE A 140 -13.65 6.90 16.23
C ILE A 140 -13.70 7.04 17.76
N GLU A 141 -14.71 7.73 18.28
CA GLU A 141 -14.85 8.00 19.71
C GLU A 141 -16.16 7.41 20.27
N TYR A 142 -16.07 6.87 21.48
CA TYR A 142 -17.19 6.40 22.29
C TYR A 142 -17.50 7.40 23.40
N ASP A 143 -18.75 7.87 23.46
CA ASP A 143 -19.25 8.66 24.57
C ASP A 143 -19.66 7.71 25.71
N GLN A 144 -18.79 7.62 26.72
CA GLN A 144 -18.99 6.75 27.89
C GLN A 144 -20.21 7.16 28.73
N ALA A 145 -20.55 8.45 28.77
CA ALA A 145 -21.68 8.93 29.55
C ALA A 145 -23.01 8.63 28.86
N ALA A 146 -23.03 8.72 27.53
CA ALA A 146 -24.19 8.36 26.72
C ALA A 146 -24.31 6.85 26.48
N GLY A 147 -23.19 6.10 26.58
CA GLY A 147 -23.14 4.69 26.22
C GLY A 147 -23.32 4.47 24.72
N ALA A 148 -22.75 5.34 23.88
CA ALA A 148 -22.93 5.33 22.43
C ALA A 148 -21.70 5.85 21.67
N TRP A 149 -21.52 5.41 20.43
CA TRP A 149 -20.51 5.95 19.52
C TRP A 149 -20.86 7.37 19.08
N LYS A 150 -19.87 8.25 19.02
CA LYS A 150 -20.08 9.62 18.53
C LYS A 150 -20.32 9.59 17.02
N SER A 151 -21.39 10.27 16.61
CA SER A 151 -21.82 10.36 15.21
C SER A 151 -21.78 11.83 14.75
N PRO A 152 -21.36 12.12 13.50
CA PRO A 152 -20.89 11.17 12.49
C PRO A 152 -19.50 10.60 12.81
N LEU A 153 -19.23 9.38 12.34
CA LEU A 153 -17.88 8.81 12.39
C LEU A 153 -16.90 9.62 11.52
N PRO A 154 -15.63 9.75 11.93
CA PRO A 154 -14.63 10.49 11.17
C PRO A 154 -14.25 9.79 9.87
N TRP A 155 -14.16 10.56 8.79
CA TRP A 155 -13.65 10.08 7.51
C TRP A 155 -12.16 9.76 7.57
N PHE A 156 -11.73 8.80 6.76
CA PHE A 156 -10.32 8.53 6.55
C PHE A 156 -9.65 9.75 5.91
N LYS A 157 -8.54 10.21 6.50
CA LYS A 157 -7.85 11.43 6.06
C LYS A 157 -6.82 11.12 4.97
N PRO A 158 -6.54 12.07 4.06
CA PRO A 158 -5.39 11.94 3.18
C PRO A 158 -4.09 11.77 3.98
N TRP A 159 -3.30 10.73 3.66
CA TRP A 159 -2.01 10.47 4.31
C TRP A 159 -0.84 11.28 3.71
N ILE A 160 -1.09 11.96 2.59
CA ILE A 160 -0.11 12.80 1.91
C ILE A 160 -0.79 14.05 1.35
N THR A 161 -0.18 15.22 1.58
CA THR A 161 -0.59 16.48 0.95
C THR A 161 0.14 16.70 -0.37
N MET A 162 -0.40 17.58 -1.22
CA MET A 162 0.27 17.94 -2.48
C MET A 162 1.64 18.60 -2.22
N ASP A 163 1.78 19.35 -1.13
CA ASP A 163 3.05 19.98 -0.78
C ASP A 163 4.09 18.95 -0.31
N GLN A 164 3.67 17.93 0.46
CA GLN A 164 4.54 16.81 0.83
C GLN A 164 4.99 16.02 -0.41
N HIS A 165 4.07 15.73 -1.33
CA HIS A 165 4.39 15.03 -2.57
C HIS A 165 5.35 15.83 -3.46
N LYS A 166 5.17 17.16 -3.55
CA LYS A 166 6.10 18.07 -4.22
C LYS A 166 7.47 18.10 -3.55
N GLY A 167 7.51 18.18 -2.23
CA GLY A 167 8.76 18.12 -1.48
C GLY A 167 9.54 16.84 -1.75
N ALA A 168 8.87 15.68 -1.74
CA ALA A 168 9.50 14.40 -2.07
C ALA A 168 10.03 14.36 -3.51
N ARG A 169 9.26 14.85 -4.49
CA ARG A 169 9.73 15.01 -5.88
C ARG A 169 10.99 15.88 -5.95
N ASP A 170 10.98 17.03 -5.28
CA ASP A 170 12.08 17.99 -5.33
C ASP A 170 13.36 17.42 -4.71
N THR A 171 13.25 16.64 -3.63
CA THR A 171 14.36 15.86 -3.07
C THR A 171 14.90 14.84 -4.07
N LEU A 172 14.05 14.03 -4.70
CA LEU A 172 14.49 13.05 -5.70
C LEU A 172 15.20 13.71 -6.88
N MET A 173 14.69 14.84 -7.36
CA MET A 173 15.31 15.62 -8.43
C MET A 173 16.67 16.18 -8.00
N ALA A 174 16.75 16.77 -6.80
CA ALA A 174 18.00 17.33 -6.28
C ALA A 174 19.06 16.24 -6.09
N ASP A 175 18.68 15.08 -5.57
CA ASP A 175 19.58 13.94 -5.39
C ASP A 175 20.08 13.40 -6.74
N ALA A 176 19.20 13.28 -7.74
CA ALA A 176 19.59 12.86 -9.09
C ALA A 176 20.52 13.89 -9.76
N GLN A 177 20.25 15.19 -9.57
CA GLN A 177 21.09 16.25 -10.10
C GLN A 177 22.46 16.29 -9.41
N ALA A 178 22.52 16.09 -8.10
CA ALA A 178 23.78 16.05 -7.36
C ALA A 178 24.71 14.93 -7.84
N VAL A 179 24.15 13.77 -8.24
CA VAL A 179 24.93 12.70 -8.88
C VAL A 179 25.52 13.17 -10.22
N LEU A 180 24.72 13.80 -11.08
CA LEU A 180 25.21 14.34 -12.36
C LEU A 180 26.27 15.44 -12.17
N ASP A 181 26.13 16.26 -11.13
CA ASP A 181 27.07 17.35 -10.83
C ASP A 181 28.39 16.80 -10.26
N ALA A 182 28.32 15.81 -9.36
CA ALA A 182 29.51 15.14 -8.82
C ALA A 182 30.34 14.52 -9.95
N GLU A 183 29.69 13.83 -10.88
CA GLU A 183 30.30 13.26 -12.09
C GLU A 183 31.09 14.26 -12.94
N ALA A 184 30.58 15.49 -13.06
CA ALA A 184 31.27 16.55 -13.80
C ALA A 184 32.58 16.99 -13.12
N THR A 185 32.77 16.66 -11.83
CA THR A 185 33.93 17.06 -11.03
C THR A 185 34.87 15.90 -10.68
N GLU A 186 34.37 14.66 -10.68
CA GLU A 186 35.15 13.46 -10.38
C GLU A 186 36.05 13.02 -11.55
N ASN A 187 37.18 12.36 -11.22
CA ASN A 187 38.14 11.83 -12.20
C ASN A 187 38.62 12.83 -13.26
N GLY A 188 38.82 14.10 -12.88
CA GLY A 188 39.22 15.15 -13.82
C GLY A 188 38.15 15.50 -14.86
N GLY A 189 36.86 15.33 -14.51
CA GLY A 189 35.72 15.56 -15.39
C GLY A 189 35.31 14.35 -16.23
N SER A 190 35.82 13.16 -15.88
CA SER A 190 35.52 11.91 -16.61
C SER A 190 34.47 11.03 -15.92
N GLY A 191 33.89 11.47 -14.80
CA GLY A 191 32.80 10.79 -14.08
C GLY A 191 33.09 9.32 -13.73
N ASN A 192 32.11 8.57 -13.26
CA ASN A 192 32.07 7.11 -13.13
C ASN A 192 30.82 6.51 -13.81
N LEU A 193 29.91 7.35 -14.31
CA LEU A 193 28.72 6.94 -15.05
C LEU A 193 29.02 6.72 -16.53
N THR A 194 28.30 5.77 -17.11
CA THR A 194 28.18 5.61 -18.57
C THR A 194 27.29 6.70 -19.18
N ASP A 195 27.38 6.91 -20.49
CA ASP A 195 26.45 7.81 -21.21
C ASP A 195 24.98 7.39 -21.03
N GLN A 196 24.73 6.08 -21.00
CA GLN A 196 23.39 5.54 -20.79
C GLN A 196 22.86 5.87 -19.39
N GLN A 197 23.69 5.76 -18.35
CA GLN A 197 23.30 6.14 -16.99
C GLN A 197 23.05 7.65 -16.84
N ARG A 198 23.88 8.49 -17.47
CA ARG A 198 23.65 9.96 -17.52
C ARG A 198 22.34 10.30 -18.22
N ALA A 199 22.07 9.67 -19.36
CA ALA A 199 20.82 9.87 -20.10
C ALA A 199 19.59 9.39 -19.31
N ALA A 200 19.71 8.27 -18.59
CA ALA A 200 18.64 7.77 -17.72
C ALA A 200 18.32 8.74 -16.58
N LEU A 201 19.33 9.28 -15.88
CA LEU A 201 19.14 10.29 -14.83
C LEU A 201 18.53 11.59 -15.36
N THR A 202 19.00 12.07 -16.52
CA THR A 202 18.44 13.27 -17.15
C THR A 202 16.97 13.05 -17.53
N SER A 203 16.62 11.87 -18.04
CA SER A 203 15.24 11.50 -18.38
C SER A 203 14.36 11.40 -17.13
N PHE A 204 14.87 10.80 -16.04
CA PHE A 204 14.19 10.71 -14.75
C PHE A 204 13.87 12.09 -14.16
N ILE A 205 14.85 13.02 -14.15
CA ILE A 205 14.64 14.41 -13.71
C ILE A 205 13.59 15.11 -14.58
N ALA A 206 13.63 14.91 -15.91
CA ALA A 206 12.65 15.47 -16.81
C ALA A 206 11.23 14.93 -16.55
N GLU A 207 11.09 13.64 -16.27
CA GLU A 207 9.80 13.02 -15.94
C GLU A 207 9.25 13.53 -14.62
N LEU A 208 10.09 13.60 -13.56
CA LEU A 208 9.71 14.19 -12.28
C LEU A 208 9.17 15.62 -12.45
N ASN A 209 9.83 16.45 -13.27
CA ASN A 209 9.38 17.81 -13.58
C ASN A 209 8.00 17.86 -14.25
N GLN A 210 7.63 16.85 -15.05
CA GLN A 210 6.38 16.81 -15.80
C GLN A 210 5.22 16.16 -15.03
N LEU A 211 5.44 15.60 -13.84
CA LEU A 211 4.42 14.85 -13.09
C LEU A 211 3.08 15.59 -12.97
N TYR A 212 3.08 16.83 -12.50
CA TYR A 212 1.82 17.57 -12.27
C TYR A 212 1.19 18.15 -13.54
N THR A 213 1.91 18.10 -14.66
CA THR A 213 1.34 18.33 -15.99
C THR A 213 0.68 17.05 -16.52
N LYS A 214 1.31 15.90 -16.29
CA LYS A 214 0.83 14.56 -16.68
C LYS A 214 -0.39 14.12 -15.87
N PHE A 215 -0.44 14.49 -14.59
CA PHE A 215 -1.50 14.17 -13.63
C PHE A 215 -2.13 15.44 -13.05
N PRO A 216 -2.87 16.21 -13.83
CA PRO A 216 -3.39 17.50 -13.38
C PRO A 216 -4.54 17.32 -12.38
N ALA A 217 -4.54 18.10 -11.30
CA ALA A 217 -5.61 18.07 -10.31
C ALA A 217 -7.00 18.39 -10.89
N ALA A 218 -7.06 19.16 -12.00
CA ALA A 218 -8.29 19.46 -12.72
C ALA A 218 -8.97 18.20 -13.30
N ASP A 219 -8.21 17.13 -13.55
CA ASP A 219 -8.73 15.85 -14.04
C ASP A 219 -9.02 14.88 -12.88
N GLY A 220 -8.97 15.34 -11.62
CA GLY A 220 -9.28 14.56 -10.43
C GLY A 220 -8.10 13.83 -9.80
N TRP A 221 -6.86 14.09 -10.24
CA TRP A 221 -5.67 13.47 -9.65
C TRP A 221 -5.32 14.08 -8.29
N GLY A 222 -5.42 13.26 -7.25
CA GLY A 222 -4.92 13.56 -5.91
C GLY A 222 -3.45 13.15 -5.73
N PRO A 223 -2.73 13.70 -4.71
CA PRO A 223 -1.32 13.37 -4.50
C PRO A 223 -1.08 11.89 -4.19
N HIS A 224 -2.04 11.19 -3.60
CA HIS A 224 -1.98 9.76 -3.32
C HIS A 224 -2.16 8.87 -4.57
N MET A 225 -2.54 9.46 -5.71
CA MET A 225 -2.78 8.76 -6.97
C MET A 225 -1.62 8.91 -7.96
N ILE A 226 -0.66 9.81 -7.69
CA ILE A 226 0.40 10.17 -8.62
C ILE A 226 1.62 9.29 -8.32
N PRO A 227 2.01 8.35 -9.21
CA PRO A 227 3.22 7.57 -9.02
C PRO A 227 4.47 8.41 -9.30
N PHE A 228 5.55 8.17 -8.55
CA PHE A 228 6.88 8.57 -9.00
C PHE A 228 7.39 7.59 -10.06
N PRO A 229 8.16 8.06 -11.06
CA PRO A 229 8.86 7.19 -11.98
C PRO A 229 9.89 6.33 -11.23
N ASP A 230 10.25 5.19 -11.80
CA ASP A 230 11.29 4.33 -11.24
C ASP A 230 12.64 5.05 -11.25
N ASP A 231 13.33 5.06 -10.11
CA ASP A 231 14.66 5.65 -10.01
C ASP A 231 15.67 4.78 -10.77
N PRO A 232 16.35 5.30 -11.81
CA PRO A 232 17.28 4.51 -12.61
C PRO A 232 18.50 4.03 -11.81
N ARG A 233 18.70 4.54 -10.59
CA ARG A 233 19.80 4.18 -9.68
C ARG A 233 19.50 2.98 -8.79
N THR A 234 18.25 2.52 -8.69
CA THR A 234 17.90 1.35 -7.86
C THR A 234 18.79 0.12 -8.11
N PRO A 235 19.21 -0.21 -9.35
CA PRO A 235 20.12 -1.34 -9.58
C PRO A 235 21.62 -1.00 -9.39
N TRP A 236 22.00 0.23 -9.04
CA TRP A 236 23.40 0.64 -8.96
C TRP A 236 23.99 0.28 -7.58
N ILE A 237 25.13 -0.40 -7.60
CA ILE A 237 26.05 -0.61 -6.49
C ILE A 237 26.86 0.68 -6.23
N ASP A 238 26.86 1.12 -4.97
CA ASP A 238 27.64 2.27 -4.50
C ASP A 238 29.16 2.02 -4.63
N GLY A 239 29.91 3.03 -5.06
CA GLY A 239 31.37 2.97 -5.24
C GLY A 239 31.89 2.10 -6.39
N TYR A 240 31.01 1.58 -7.26
CA TYR A 240 31.40 0.80 -8.43
C TYR A 240 31.74 1.72 -9.62
N ASP A 241 32.89 1.52 -10.27
CA ASP A 241 33.22 2.21 -11.52
C ASP A 241 32.56 1.47 -12.70
N TYR A 242 31.48 2.05 -13.24
CA TYR A 242 30.71 1.47 -14.34
C TYR A 242 31.36 1.64 -15.72
N ARG A 243 32.55 2.25 -15.79
CA ARG A 243 33.31 2.43 -17.03
C ARG A 243 34.27 1.28 -17.32
N VAL A 244 34.44 0.36 -16.37
CA VAL A 244 35.27 -0.84 -16.59
C VAL A 244 34.53 -1.77 -17.54
N SER A 245 35.01 -1.89 -18.77
CA SER A 245 34.46 -2.77 -19.82
C SER A 245 34.65 -4.27 -19.55
N ASP A 246 35.34 -4.63 -18.48
CA ASP A 246 35.70 -6.02 -18.18
C ASP A 246 34.73 -6.68 -17.21
N TYR A 247 33.56 -7.04 -17.73
CA TYR A 247 32.80 -8.14 -17.15
C TYR A 247 33.53 -9.49 -17.33
N ASP A 248 34.46 -9.59 -18.30
CA ASP A 248 35.19 -10.83 -18.61
C ASP A 248 36.50 -11.00 -17.80
N GLU A 249 37.23 -9.94 -17.44
CA GLU A 249 38.52 -10.10 -16.72
C GLU A 249 38.37 -10.35 -15.20
N LEU A 250 37.21 -10.05 -14.60
CA LEU A 250 36.99 -10.24 -13.16
C LEU A 250 36.66 -11.69 -12.74
N ILE A 251 36.24 -12.55 -13.66
CA ILE A 251 36.02 -13.99 -13.36
C ILE A 251 37.34 -14.76 -13.34
N ASP A 252 38.31 -14.40 -14.20
CA ASP A 252 39.59 -15.09 -14.30
C ASP A 252 40.48 -14.83 -13.07
N ALA A 253 40.42 -13.64 -12.48
CA ALA A 253 41.19 -13.32 -11.27
C ALA A 253 40.62 -13.94 -9.98
N ALA A 254 39.30 -14.18 -9.91
CA ALA A 254 38.64 -14.63 -8.68
C ALA A 254 38.42 -16.15 -8.58
N THR A 255 38.43 -16.89 -9.70
CA THR A 255 38.07 -18.32 -9.70
C THR A 255 39.16 -19.26 -10.20
N GLY A 256 40.21 -18.77 -10.86
CA GLY A 256 41.28 -19.63 -11.41
C GLY A 256 40.79 -20.70 -12.40
N LEU A 257 39.57 -20.58 -12.90
CA LEU A 257 38.97 -21.49 -13.88
C LEU A 257 39.19 -20.91 -15.27
N THR A 258 40.26 -21.35 -15.93
CA THR A 258 40.42 -21.14 -17.36
C THR A 258 39.22 -21.78 -18.07
N LYS A 259 38.40 -20.99 -18.76
CA LYS A 259 37.43 -21.57 -19.70
C LYS A 259 38.21 -22.30 -20.78
N SER A 260 38.01 -23.62 -20.87
CA SER A 260 38.42 -24.42 -22.02
C SER A 260 37.78 -23.80 -23.27
N VAL A 261 38.63 -23.32 -24.17
CA VAL A 261 38.29 -23.12 -25.57
C VAL A 261 37.85 -24.47 -26.15
N ASP A 262 36.56 -24.71 -26.20
CA ASP A 262 35.94 -25.65 -27.13
C ASP A 262 34.49 -25.18 -27.36
N THR A 263 34.32 -24.34 -28.37
CA THR A 263 33.02 -24.22 -29.04
C THR A 263 32.84 -25.54 -29.81
N PRO A 264 31.77 -26.33 -29.59
CA PRO A 264 31.57 -27.53 -30.38
C PRO A 264 31.34 -27.13 -31.84
N ASP A 265 32.13 -27.71 -32.74
CA ASP A 265 31.90 -27.65 -34.19
C ASP A 265 30.48 -28.21 -34.49
N PRO A 266 29.57 -27.43 -35.09
CA PRO A 266 28.21 -27.88 -35.39
C PRO A 266 28.14 -29.00 -36.44
N THR A 267 29.25 -29.45 -37.03
CA THR A 267 29.26 -30.60 -37.94
C THR A 267 29.31 -31.98 -37.26
N ASN A 268 29.45 -32.06 -35.93
CA ASN A 268 29.53 -33.34 -35.20
C ASN A 268 28.22 -33.82 -34.55
N ILE A 269 27.04 -33.32 -34.97
CA ILE A 269 25.72 -33.78 -34.47
C ILE A 269 25.23 -35.06 -35.19
N GLU A 270 26.15 -35.96 -35.54
CA GLU A 270 25.78 -37.32 -35.94
C GLU A 270 26.71 -38.31 -35.24
N GLN A 271 26.38 -38.67 -34.00
CA GLN A 271 26.57 -39.99 -33.40
C GLN A 271 26.50 -39.91 -31.86
N ALA A 272 25.28 -39.88 -31.32
CA ALA A 272 25.07 -40.28 -29.94
C ALA A 272 23.81 -41.15 -29.86
N GLN A 273 24.03 -42.46 -29.76
CA GLN A 273 22.99 -43.46 -29.49
C GLN A 273 22.45 -43.29 -28.06
N PRO A 274 21.16 -43.63 -27.80
CA PRO A 274 20.54 -43.40 -26.51
C PRO A 274 21.01 -44.45 -25.48
N GLN A 275 21.64 -43.99 -24.39
CA GLN A 275 21.93 -44.84 -23.24
C GLN A 275 20.85 -44.71 -22.16
N ILE A 276 20.20 -45.86 -21.98
CA ILE A 276 19.17 -46.28 -21.05
C ILE A 276 19.51 -45.90 -19.60
N LEU A 277 18.57 -45.25 -18.91
CA LEU A 277 18.55 -45.12 -17.45
C LEU A 277 18.24 -46.48 -16.82
N ARG A 278 19.10 -46.95 -15.91
CA ARG A 278 18.81 -48.06 -15.01
C ARG A 278 18.91 -47.61 -13.55
N GLY A 279 17.82 -47.88 -12.83
CA GLY A 279 17.80 -48.39 -11.45
C GLY A 279 18.04 -47.38 -10.35
#